data_AF-A0A7C4M837-F1
#
_entry.id   AF-A0A7C4M837-F1
#
_cell.length_a   1.000
_cell.length_b   1.000
_cell.length_c   1.000
_cell.angle_alpha   90.00
_cell.angle_beta   90.00
_cell.angle_gamma   90.00
#
_symmetry.space_group_name_H-M   'P 1'
#
loop_
_entity.id
_entity.type
_entity.pdbx_description
1 polymer ?
#
loop_
_entity_poly.entity_id
_entity_poly.type
_entity_poly.pdbx_seq_one_letter_code
_entity_poly.pdbx_strand_id
1 'polypeptide(L)' 'MVRSYILTEHERKILERFLEYGEKLNGFRTLLTYLRKSHKQLETDLNLINEVMRKLSEATDTSSRKKLKKA' A
#
# COMPACT_ATOMS: atom_id res chain seq x y z
N MET A 1 -1.36 -8.60 16.48
CA MET A 1 -0.28 -8.76 15.49
C MET A 1 -0.68 -7.97 14.26
N VAL A 2 -0.03 -6.83 14.01
CA VAL A 2 -0.39 -5.95 12.88
C VAL A 2 0.05 -6.64 11.60
N ARG A 3 -0.91 -6.89 10.73
CA ARG A 3 -0.70 -7.56 9.47
C ARG A 3 0.01 -6.58 8.52
N SER A 4 1.34 -6.68 8.38
CA SER A 4 2.12 -5.97 7.35
C SER A 4 1.97 -6.69 6.00
N TYR A 5 0.96 -6.37 5.19
CA TYR A 5 0.73 -7.13 3.95
C TYR A 5 0.46 -6.24 2.74
N ILE A 6 1.43 -6.29 1.82
CA ILE A 6 1.23 -6.56 0.39
C ILE A 6 2.39 -7.44 -0.10
N LEU A 7 3.61 -7.18 0.41
CA LEU A 7 4.83 -7.91 0.12
C LEU A 7 5.48 -8.38 1.42
N THR A 8 6.02 -9.60 1.44
CA THR A 8 6.96 -10.03 2.48
C THR A 8 8.27 -9.25 2.39
N GLU A 9 9.07 -9.24 3.46
CA GLU A 9 10.39 -8.58 3.46
C GLU A 9 11.30 -9.11 2.34
N HIS A 10 11.23 -10.42 2.08
CA HIS A 10 12.01 -11.05 1.01
C HIS A 10 11.56 -10.58 -0.38
N GLU A 11 10.25 -10.57 -0.64
CA GLU A 11 9.70 -10.11 -1.92
C GLU A 11 9.97 -8.61 -2.15
N ARG A 12 9.89 -7.81 -1.09
CA ARG A 12 10.26 -6.40 -1.11
C ARG A 12 11.72 -6.22 -1.55
N LYS A 13 12.65 -6.95 -0.93
CA LYS A 13 14.07 -6.90 -1.27
C LYS A 13 14.33 -7.31 -2.72
N ILE A 14 13.61 -8.32 -3.23
CA ILE A 14 13.69 -8.74 -4.64
C ILE A 14 13.29 -7.60 -5.58
N LEU A 15 12.18 -6.93 -5.29
CA LEU A 15 11.67 -5.83 -6.12
C LEU A 15 12.54 -4.58 -6.03
N GLU A 16 13.00 -4.21 -4.83
CA GLU A 16 13.91 -3.07 -4.61
C GLU A 16 15.22 -3.25 -5.39
N ARG A 17 15.86 -4.42 -5.30
CA ARG A 17 17.08 -4.72 -6.07
C ARG A 17 16.87 -4.65 -7.59
N PHE A 18 15.71 -5.10 -8.05
CA PHE A 18 15.36 -5.01 -9.47
C PHE A 18 15.16 -3.56 -9.92
N LEU A 19 14.49 -2.73 -9.10
CA LEU A 19 14.26 -1.32 -9.41
C LEU A 19 15.55 -0.49 -9.39
N GLU A 20 16.45 -0.76 -8.44
CA GLU A 20 17.69 0.01 -8.27
C GLU A 20 18.80 -0.39 -9.24
N TYR A 21 19.01 -1.70 -9.46
CA TYR A 21 20.17 -2.21 -10.19
C TYR A 21 19.81 -3.04 -11.43
N GLY A 22 18.52 -3.29 -11.68
CA GLY A 22 18.09 -4.22 -12.74
C GLY A 22 18.36 -5.69 -12.42
N GLU A 23 18.81 -6.00 -11.20
CA GLU A 23 19.17 -7.35 -10.78
C GLU A 23 17.94 -8.22 -10.56
N LYS A 24 17.90 -9.38 -11.21
CA LYS A 24 16.84 -10.37 -11.06
C LYS A 24 17.27 -11.44 -10.08
N LEU A 25 16.99 -11.21 -8.80
CA LEU A 25 17.26 -12.19 -7.74
C LEU A 25 16.45 -13.49 -7.92
N ASN A 26 16.90 -14.54 -7.24
CA ASN A 26 16.18 -15.81 -7.20
C ASN A 26 14.73 -15.60 -6.73
N GLY A 27 13.79 -16.20 -7.46
CA GLY A 27 12.36 -16.03 -7.20
C GLY A 27 11.70 -14.85 -7.93
N PHE A 28 12.46 -13.95 -8.58
CA PHE A 28 11.90 -12.78 -9.29
C PHE A 28 10.83 -13.15 -10.33
N ARG A 29 11.07 -14.17 -11.17
CA ARG A 29 10.11 -14.59 -12.21
C ARG A 29 8.80 -15.11 -11.62
N THR A 30 8.91 -15.91 -10.57
CA THR A 30 7.76 -16.49 -9.86
C THR A 30 6.95 -15.38 -9.18
N LEU A 31 7.64 -14.50 -8.44
CA LEU A 31 7.04 -13.31 -7.82
C LEU A 31 6.31 -12.44 -8.84
N LEU A 32 6.95 -12.13 -9.98
CA LEU A 32 6.34 -11.33 -11.04
C LEU A 32 5.07 -11.97 -11.61
N THR A 33 5.03 -13.30 -11.69
CA THR A 33 3.83 -14.02 -12.16
C THR A 33 2.67 -13.85 -11.20
N TYR A 34 2.91 -13.97 -9.89
CA TYR A 34 1.89 -13.75 -8.87
C TYR A 34 1.44 -12.29 -8.82
N LEU A 35 2.38 -11.35 -8.82
CA LEU A 35 2.08 -9.93 -8.81
C LEU A 35 1.23 -9.53 -10.02
N ARG A 36 1.52 -10.04 -11.22
CA ARG A 36 0.69 -9.77 -12.41
C ARG A 36 -0.73 -10.30 -12.29
N LYS A 37 -0.90 -11.50 -11.73
CA LYS A 37 -2.24 -12.09 -11.52
C LYS A 37 -3.05 -11.29 -10.51
N SER A 38 -2.40 -10.88 -9.42
CA SER A 38 -3.06 -10.15 -8.33
C SER A 38 -3.09 -8.63 -8.53
N HIS A 39 -2.37 -8.08 -9.52
CA HIS A 39 -2.18 -6.64 -9.71
C HIS A 39 -3.50 -5.87 -9.72
N LYS A 40 -4.45 -6.32 -10.54
CA LYS A 40 -5.76 -5.65 -10.69
C LYS A 40 -6.54 -5.63 -9.38
N GLN A 41 -6.47 -6.71 -8.61
CA GLN A 41 -7.14 -6.78 -7.31
C GLN A 41 -6.43 -5.90 -6.29
N LEU A 42 -5.10 -5.97 -6.21
CA LEU A 42 -4.29 -5.14 -5.32
C LEU A 42 -4.49 -3.65 -5.58
N GLU A 43 -4.57 -3.23 -6.84
CA GLU A 43 -4.85 -1.85 -7.23
C GLU A 43 -6.25 -1.41 -6.77
N THR A 44 -7.25 -2.27 -6.94
CA THR A 44 -8.62 -2.01 -6.47
C THR A 44 -8.68 -1.87 -4.95
N ASP A 45 -8.03 -2.78 -4.23
CA ASP A 45 -7.99 -2.79 -2.77
C ASP A 45 -7.24 -1.56 -2.23
N LEU A 46 -6.11 -1.20 -2.84
CA LEU A 46 -5.35 0.01 -2.50
C LEU A 46 -6.17 1.28 -2.71
N ASN A 47 -6.93 1.37 -3.81
CA ASN A 47 -7.81 2.50 -4.05
C ASN A 47 -8.88 2.62 -2.95
N LEU A 48 -9.54 1.51 -2.60
CA LEU A 48 -10.53 1.48 -1.53
C LEU A 48 -9.94 1.92 -0.18
N ILE A 49 -8.76 1.39 0.17
CA ILE A 49 -8.04 1.78 1.40
C ILE A 49 -7.74 3.28 1.39
N ASN A 50 -7.21 3.81 0.28
CA ASN A 50 -6.90 5.24 0.16
C ASN A 50 -8.15 6.11 0.31
N GLU A 51 -9.28 5.71 -0.26
CA GLU A 51 -10.54 6.45 -0.10
C GLU A 51 -11.04 6.48 1.34
N VAL A 52 -10.96 5.34 2.05
CA VAL A 52 -11.33 5.26 3.47
C VAL A 52 -10.41 6.12 4.31
N MET A 53 -9.09 6.05 4.10
CA MET A 53 -8.11 6.85 4.82
C MET A 53 -8.32 8.35 4.59
N ARG A 54 -8.64 8.77 3.35
CA ARG A 54 -8.98 10.16 3.01
C ARG A 54 -10.22 10.64 3.76
N LYS A 55 -11.31 9.85 3.76
CA LYS A 55 -12.53 10.18 4.51
C LYS A 55 -12.27 10.31 6.02
N LEU A 56 -11.43 9.42 6.57
CA LEU A 56 -11.03 9.48 7.98
C LEU A 56 -10.23 10.75 8.29
N SER A 57 -9.28 11.14 7.44
CA SER A 57 -8.53 12.40 7.65
C SER A 57 -9.45 13.62 7.59
N GLU A 58 -10.36 13.68 6.62
CA GLU A 58 -11.32 14.79 6.48
C GLU A 58 -12.28 14.89 7.68
N ALA A 59 -12.73 13.76 8.21
CA ALA A 59 -13.57 13.70 9.41
C ALA A 59 -12.84 14.18 10.66
N THR A 60 -11.54 13.89 10.78
CA THR A 60 -10.72 14.40 11.89
C THR A 60 -10.47 15.91 11.78
N ASP A 61 -10.29 16.45 10.57
CA ASP A 61 -10.12 17.89 10.34
C ASP A 61 -11.41 18.71 10.57
N THR A 62 -12.58 18.14 10.25
CA THR A 62 -13.86 18.80 10.53
C THR A 62 -14.23 18.83 12.01
N SER A 63 -13.81 17.83 12.79
CA SER A 63 -13.92 17.85 14.26
C SER A 63 -13.08 18.97 14.91
N SER A 64 -11.91 19.28 14.34
CA SER A 64 -11.05 20.38 14.79
C SER A 64 -11.67 21.76 14.51
N ARG A 65 -12.32 21.95 13.34
CA ARG A 65 -13.00 23.21 12.99
C ARG A 65 -14.28 23.47 13.80
N LYS A 66 -15.01 22.43 14.20
CA LYS A 66 -16.22 22.59 15.06
C LYS A 66 -15.88 22.98 16.50
N LYS A 67 -14.71 22.59 17.02
CA LYS A 67 -14.25 23.00 18.36
C LYS A 67 -13.84 24.48 18.44
N LEU A 68 -13.34 25.06 17.35
CA LEU A 68 -12.91 26.47 17.27
C LEU A 68 -14.05 27.49 17.11
N LYS A 69 -15.27 27.07 16.72
CA LYS A 69 -16.44 27.96 16.57
C LYS A 69 -17.40 27.93 17.77
N LYS A 70 -17.06 27.21 18.84
CA LYS A 70 -17.86 27.07 20.07
C LYS A 70 -17.13 27.59 21.32
N ALA A 71 -15.98 28.24 21.15
CA ALA A 71 -15.24 28.93 22.19
C ALA A 71 -15.36 30.45 21.97
#